data_AF-A0A847BUD2-F1
#
_entry.id   AF-A0A847BUD2-F1
#
_cell.length_a   1.000
_cell.length_b   1.000
_cell.length_c   1.000
_cell.angle_alpha   90.00
_cell.angle_beta   90.00
_cell.angle_gamma   90.00
#
_symmetry.space_group_name_H-M   'P 1'
#
loop_
_entity.id
_entity.type
_entity.pdbx_description
1 polymer ?
#
loop_
_entity_poly.entity_id
_entity_poly.type
_entity_poly.pdbx_seq_one_letter_code
_entity_poly.pdbx_strand_id
1 'polypeptide(L)' 'KKEALVETMSQKIITFYEKIRKWAKNTVVVPVKKQACYGCFMRINDKTYAAVIRNEDIITCPHCGRILFKEVDEPAA' A
#
# COMPACT_ATOMS: atom_id res chain seq x y z
N LYS A 1 -2.59 20.42 -10.66
CA LYS A 1 -2.66 19.83 -9.28
C LYS A 1 -1.90 18.50 -9.13
N LYS A 2 -1.65 17.72 -10.19
CA LYS A 2 -0.86 16.48 -10.10
C LYS A 2 0.66 16.73 -10.11
N GLU A 3 1.12 17.67 -10.92
CA GLU A 3 2.56 17.95 -11.10
C GLU A 3 3.26 18.48 -9.84
N ALA A 4 2.65 19.41 -9.10
CA ALA A 4 3.25 19.96 -7.88
C ALA A 4 3.50 18.91 -6.78
N LEU A 5 2.62 17.91 -6.65
CA LEU A 5 2.79 16.80 -5.70
C LEU A 5 3.88 15.83 -6.16
N VAL A 6 4.03 15.65 -7.48
CA VAL A 6 5.05 14.77 -8.06
C VAL A 6 6.44 15.39 -7.92
N GLU A 7 6.59 16.72 -8.05
CA GLU A 7 7.87 17.42 -7.84
C GLU A 7 8.41 17.31 -6.41
N THR A 8 7.50 17.24 -5.42
CA THR A 8 7.89 17.16 -4.01
C THR A 8 8.22 15.71 -3.57
N MET A 9 7.83 14.72 -4.38
CA MET A 9 8.00 13.30 -4.06
C MET A 9 9.25 12.70 -4.71
N SER A 10 9.88 11.75 -4.02
CA SER A 10 11.02 11.02 -4.57
C SER A 10 10.64 10.24 -5.83
N GLN A 11 11.41 10.43 -6.91
CA GLN A 11 11.23 9.74 -8.20
C GLN A 11 11.18 8.21 -8.08
N LYS A 12 11.88 7.63 -7.09
CA LYS A 12 11.84 6.19 -6.82
C LYS A 12 10.44 5.69 -6.46
N ILE A 13 9.71 6.43 -5.62
CA ILE A 13 8.35 6.07 -5.16
C ILE A 13 7.37 6.17 -6.32
N ILE A 14 7.50 7.22 -7.13
CA ILE A 14 6.67 7.44 -8.32
C ILE A 14 6.85 6.28 -9.31
N THR A 15 8.11 5.91 -9.60
CA THR A 15 8.42 4.80 -10.51
C THR A 15 7.86 3.47 -10.00
N PHE A 16 7.94 3.23 -8.69
CA PHE A 16 7.37 2.05 -8.06
C PHE A 16 5.84 2.00 -8.16
N TYR A 17 5.18 3.12 -7.84
CA TYR A 17 3.73 3.25 -7.95
C TYR A 17 3.24 3.03 -9.38
N GLU A 18 3.90 3.63 -10.37
CA GLU A 18 3.55 3.47 -11.78
C GLU A 18 3.72 2.02 -12.26
N LYS A 19 4.77 1.31 -11.80
CA LYS A 19 4.96 -0.11 -12.11
C LYS A 19 3.77 -0.95 -11.63
N ILE A 20 3.30 -0.74 -10.40
CA ILE A 20 2.15 -1.46 -9.85
C ILE A 20 0.85 -1.06 -10.58
N ARG A 21 0.72 0.22 -10.92
CA ARG A 21 -0.46 0.76 -11.64
C ARG A 21 -0.69 0.11 -13.00
N LYS A 22 0.36 -0.34 -13.69
CA LYS A 22 0.24 -1.01 -15.01
C LYS A 22 -0.72 -2.20 -14.98
N TRP A 23 -0.68 -3.00 -13.92
CA TRP A 23 -1.53 -4.19 -13.80
C TRP A 23 -2.65 -4.02 -12.75
N ALA A 24 -2.42 -3.27 -11.67
CA ALA A 24 -3.40 -3.08 -10.59
C ALA A 24 -4.47 -2.00 -10.90
N LYS A 25 -4.27 -1.21 -11.96
CA LYS A 25 -5.17 -0.13 -12.43
C LYS A 25 -5.54 0.83 -11.29
N ASN A 26 -6.76 0.72 -10.76
CA ASN A 26 -7.30 1.59 -9.72
C ASN A 26 -7.06 1.06 -8.29
N THR A 27 -6.51 -0.15 -8.14
CA THR A 27 -6.34 -0.86 -6.84
C THR A 27 -4.88 -0.98 -6.45
N VAL A 28 -4.10 0.08 -6.64
CA VAL A 28 -2.64 0.08 -6.35
C VAL A 28 -2.36 0.06 -4.85
N VAL A 29 -3.14 0.83 -4.09
CA VAL A 29 -3.04 0.97 -2.64
C VAL A 29 -4.32 0.42 -2.04
N VAL A 30 -4.20 -0.56 -1.15
CA VAL A 30 -5.35 -1.23 -0.54
C VAL A 30 -5.15 -1.40 0.96
N PRO A 31 -6.23 -1.27 1.76
CA PRO A 31 -6.13 -1.46 3.19
C PRO A 31 -5.91 -2.94 3.51
N VAL A 32 -5.32 -3.20 4.66
CA VAL A 32 -5.33 -4.53 5.27
C VAL A 32 -6.43 -4.57 6.33
N LYS A 33 -7.41 -5.47 6.14
CA LYS A 33 -8.49 -5.71 7.10
C LYS A 33 -8.50 -7.19 7.46
N LYS A 34 -8.65 -7.51 8.75
CA LYS A 34 -8.68 -8.90 9.24
C LYS A 34 -7.50 -9.76 8.73
N GLN A 35 -6.29 -9.18 8.68
CA GLN A 35 -5.07 -9.84 8.19
C GLN A 35 -5.13 -10.30 6.70
N ALA A 36 -6.03 -9.72 5.90
CA ALA A 36 -6.15 -10.02 4.49
C ALA A 36 -5.95 -8.77 3.62
N CYS A 37 -5.36 -8.96 2.45
CA CYS A 37 -5.21 -7.91 1.44
C CYS A 37 -6.56 -7.63 0.79
N TYR A 38 -7.09 -6.41 0.91
CA TYR A 38 -8.41 -6.08 0.32
C TYR A 38 -8.41 -5.90 -1.21
N GLY A 39 -7.28 -6.16 -1.87
CA GLY A 39 -7.20 -6.19 -3.33
C GLY A 39 -7.28 -7.59 -3.95
N CYS A 40 -6.70 -8.60 -3.30
CA CYS A 40 -6.75 -10.00 -3.76
C CYS A 40 -7.46 -10.96 -2.79
N PHE A 41 -7.90 -10.45 -1.64
CA PHE A 41 -8.55 -11.21 -0.56
C PHE A 41 -7.73 -12.36 0.01
N MET A 42 -6.44 -12.42 -0.31
CA MET A 42 -5.52 -13.42 0.25
C MET A 42 -5.08 -13.02 1.65
N ARG A 43 -4.99 -14.02 2.52
CA ARG A 43 -4.41 -13.87 3.86
C ARG A 43 -2.92 -13.56 3.76
N ILE A 44 -2.49 -12.60 4.56
CA ILE A 44 -1.11 -12.12 4.59
C ILE A 44 -0.39 -12.78 5.78
N ASN A 45 0.89 -13.10 5.61
CA ASN A 45 1.69 -13.71 6.67
C ASN A 45 1.88 -12.76 7.87
N ASP A 46 2.06 -13.30 9.07
CA ASP A 46 2.16 -12.52 10.31
C ASP A 46 3.33 -11.52 10.28
N LYS A 47 4.47 -11.91 9.71
CA LYS A 47 5.64 -11.02 9.55
C LYS A 47 5.32 -9.78 8.72
N THR A 48 4.62 -9.98 7.59
CA THR A 48 4.22 -8.87 6.71
C THR A 48 3.12 -8.04 7.35
N TYR A 49 2.17 -8.67 8.05
CA TYR A 49 1.13 -7.95 8.79
C TYR A 49 1.72 -7.08 9.90
N ALA A 50 2.68 -7.59 10.67
CA ALA A 50 3.41 -6.82 11.67
C ALA A 50 4.20 -5.66 11.04
N ALA A 51 4.80 -5.85 9.86
CA ALA A 51 5.46 -4.77 9.13
C ALA A 51 4.47 -3.68 8.69
N VAL A 52 3.28 -4.05 8.20
CA VAL A 52 2.21 -3.10 7.83
C VAL A 52 1.72 -2.31 9.06
N ILE A 53 1.61 -2.97 10.22
CA ILE A 53 1.24 -2.31 11.48
C ILE A 53 2.32 -1.33 11.93
N ARG A 54 3.61 -1.70 11.83
CA ARG A 54 4.72 -0.82 12.21
C ARG A 54 4.85 0.41 11.32
N ASN A 55 4.40 0.33 10.06
CA ASN A 55 4.34 1.45 9.11
C ASN A 55 5.70 2.14 8.87
N GLU A 56 6.82 1.45 9.11
CA GLU A 56 8.18 1.97 8.94
C GLU A 56 8.58 2.05 7.46
N ASP A 57 8.03 1.17 6.62
CA ASP A 57 8.38 1.02 5.20
C ASP A 57 7.14 0.82 4.31
N ILE A 58 7.32 1.03 3.00
CA ILE A 58 6.30 0.70 1.99
C ILE A 58 6.21 -0.83 1.85
N ILE A 59 5.19 -1.42 2.45
CA ILE A 59 4.95 -2.87 2.37
C ILE A 59 4.03 -3.21 1.21
N THR A 60 4.36 -4.25 0.45
CA THR A 60 3.50 -4.79 -0.59
C THR A 60 2.95 -6.16 -0.24
N CYS A 61 1.80 -6.49 -0.83
CA CYS A 61 1.20 -7.81 -0.71
C CYS A 61 2.09 -8.84 -1.41
N PRO A 62 2.51 -9.93 -0.76
CA PRO A 62 3.35 -10.95 -1.39
C PRO A 62 2.63 -11.71 -2.51
N HIS A 63 1.29 -11.69 -2.53
CA HIS A 63 0.49 -12.44 -3.50
C HIS A 63 0.20 -11.68 -4.79
N CYS A 64 -0.09 -10.38 -4.67
CA CYS A 64 -0.42 -9.56 -5.83
C CYS A 64 0.58 -8.43 -6.07
N GLY A 65 1.28 -7.94 -5.06
CA GLY A 65 2.21 -6.82 -5.17
C GLY A 65 1.58 -5.43 -4.96
N ARG A 66 0.30 -5.35 -4.56
CA ARG A 66 -0.36 -4.09 -4.19
C ARG A 66 0.27 -3.51 -2.92
N ILE A 67 0.30 -2.20 -2.82
CA ILE A 67 0.80 -1.50 -1.62
C ILE A 67 -0.26 -1.66 -0.53
N LEU A 68 0.20 -2.16 0.63
CA LEU A 68 -0.62 -2.40 1.79
C LEU A 68 -0.47 -1.25 2.77
N PHE A 69 -1.59 -0.73 3.25
CA PHE A 69 -1.60 0.20 4.37
C PHE A 69 -2.57 -0.29 5.44
N LYS A 70 -2.29 0.07 6.69
CA LYS A 70 -3.27 -0.05 7.76
C LYS A 70 -4.08 1.24 7.78
N GLU A 71 -5.41 1.14 7.73
CA GLU A 71 -6.25 2.26 8.10
C GLU A 71 -5.94 2.56 9.57
N VAL A 72 -5.17 3.62 9.79
CA VAL A 72 -5.06 4.23 11.12
C VAL A 72 -6.36 5.01 11.22
N ASP A 73 -7.36 4.44 11.88
CA ASP A 73 -8.45 5.24 12.41
C ASP A 73 -7.78 6.33 13.25
N GLU A 74 -7.81 7.56 12.75
CA GLU A 74 -7.64 8.73 13.58
C GLU A 74 -8.56 8.50 14.79
N PRO A 75 -8.06 8.49 16.03
CA PRO A 75 -8.94 8.34 17.17
C PRO A 75 -9.99 9.43 17.03
N ALA A 76 -11.25 9.03 16.86
CA ALA A 76 -12.36 9.96 16.81
C ALA A 76 -12.18 10.94 17.98
N ALA A 77 -11.97 12.21 17.61
CA ALA A 77 -11.81 13.32 18.54
C ALA A 77 -12.98 13.39 19.53
#